data_AF-A0A2P5FRM4-F1
#
_entry.id   AF-A0A2P5FRM4-F1
#
_cell.length_a   1.000
_cell.length_b   1.000
_cell.length_c   1.000
_cell.angle_alpha   90.00
_cell.angle_beta   90.00
_cell.angle_gamma   90.00
#
_symmetry.space_group_name_H-M   'P 1'
#
loop_
_entity.id
_entity.type
_entity.pdbx_description
1 polymer ?
#
loop_
_entity_poly.entity_id
_entity_poly.type
_entity_poly.pdbx_seq_one_letter_code
_entity_poly.pdbx_strand_id
1 'polypeptide(L)'
;MGQTLLVVAALIATVTFSAAFTMPGGFNNNTGPGQGLALLDSNRHLKWFIVSDTIAMTCSITAACLLFWGAVISRESYVYYFITATVLTYIALQSTPIALMTAIEAVLPNEHYIIVVAEVIGGAFSISTFLLLIQLLQMFSILEAARFWVSYMICKLKSKITK
;
A
#
# COMPACT_ATOMS: atom_id res chain seq x y z
N MET A 1 15.26 8.32 6.35
CA MET A 1 14.02 8.32 5.55
C MET A 1 13.68 6.91 5.04
N GLY A 2 14.59 6.19 4.36
CA GLY A 2 14.33 4.79 3.96
C GLY A 2 14.04 3.82 5.12
N GLN A 3 14.73 3.97 6.26
CA GLN A 3 14.56 3.12 7.44
C GLN A 3 13.14 3.18 8.03
N THR A 4 12.57 4.38 8.15
CA THR A 4 11.20 4.54 8.67
C THR A 4 10.16 3.95 7.74
N LEU A 5 10.35 4.10 6.42
CA LEU A 5 9.44 3.53 5.42
C LEU A 5 9.52 2.00 5.40
N LEU A 6 10.71 1.44 5.58
CA LEU A 6 10.92 0.00 5.72
C LEU A 6 10.24 -0.55 6.96
N VAL A 7 10.33 0.15 8.11
CA VAL A 7 9.63 -0.24 9.34
C VAL A 7 8.13 -0.22 9.14
N VAL A 8 7.57 0.83 8.52
CA VAL A 8 6.13 0.92 8.22
C VAL A 8 5.69 -0.22 7.30
N ALA A 9 6.45 -0.50 6.24
CA ALA A 9 6.14 -1.60 5.31
C ALA A 9 6.21 -2.97 6.02
N ALA A 10 7.25 -3.21 6.82
CA ALA A 10 7.36 -4.45 7.59
C ALA A 10 6.19 -4.61 8.57
N LEU A 11 5.77 -3.51 9.23
CA LEU A 11 4.65 -3.52 10.16
C LEU A 11 3.31 -3.78 9.48
N ILE A 12 3.07 -3.21 8.30
CA ILE A 12 1.87 -3.51 7.51
C ILE A 12 1.85 -5.00 7.15
N ALA A 13 2.98 -5.54 6.65
CA ALA A 13 3.08 -6.93 6.24
C ALA A 13 2.84 -7.91 7.41
N THR A 14 3.34 -7.60 8.62
CA THR A 14 3.11 -8.45 9.79
C THR A 14 1.67 -8.39 10.28
N VAL A 15 1.04 -7.22 10.27
CA VAL A 15 -0.37 -7.06 10.68
C VAL A 15 -1.29 -7.81 9.72
N THR A 16 -1.10 -7.68 8.40
CA THR A 16 -1.90 -8.40 7.39
C THR A 16 -1.67 -9.91 7.47
N PHE A 17 -0.41 -10.33 7.61
CA PHE A 17 -0.09 -11.75 7.77
C PHE A 17 -0.73 -12.35 9.03
N SER A 18 -0.72 -11.60 10.15
CA SER A 18 -1.41 -12.01 11.37
C SER A 18 -2.93 -12.07 11.19
N ALA A 19 -3.51 -11.14 10.42
CA ALA A 19 -4.94 -11.11 10.11
C ALA A 19 -5.37 -12.34 9.32
N ALA A 20 -4.52 -12.85 8.42
CA ALA A 20 -4.79 -14.07 7.65
C ALA A 20 -4.97 -15.33 8.54
N PHE A 21 -4.27 -15.42 9.68
CA PHE A 21 -4.46 -16.53 10.63
C PHE A 21 -5.61 -16.31 11.62
N THR A 22 -6.08 -15.06 11.74
CA THR A 22 -7.15 -14.67 12.66
C THR A 22 -8.42 -14.31 11.89
N MET A 23 -8.75 -15.14 10.89
CA MET A 23 -9.88 -14.91 10.00
C MET A 23 -11.21 -14.72 10.75
N PRO A 24 -11.97 -13.67 10.42
CA PRO A 24 -13.25 -13.41 11.05
C PRO A 24 -14.25 -14.54 10.77
N GLY A 25 -14.97 -14.97 11.80
CA GLY A 25 -15.96 -16.06 11.71
C GLY A 25 -15.42 -17.46 12.03
N GLY A 26 -14.10 -17.64 12.11
CA GLY A 26 -13.48 -18.91 12.50
C GLY A 26 -13.69 -20.06 11.50
N PHE A 27 -13.35 -21.28 11.93
CA PHE A 27 -13.41 -22.49 11.11
C PHE A 27 -14.51 -23.43 11.59
N ASN A 28 -15.10 -24.18 10.67
CA ASN A 28 -16.05 -25.22 10.98
C ASN A 28 -15.36 -26.41 11.66
N ASN A 29 -15.66 -26.63 12.93
CA ASN A 29 -15.12 -27.74 13.73
C ASN A 29 -15.99 -29.01 13.68
N ASN A 30 -17.12 -29.00 12.97
CA ASN A 30 -18.01 -30.16 12.89
C ASN A 30 -17.42 -31.25 11.99
N THR A 31 -17.43 -32.49 12.46
CA THR A 31 -16.96 -33.67 11.71
C THR A 31 -17.85 -33.91 10.47
N GLY A 32 -17.28 -33.73 9.29
CA GLY A 32 -17.99 -33.86 8.00
C GLY A 32 -17.16 -33.31 6.83
N PRO A 33 -17.69 -33.35 5.59
CA PRO A 33 -16.97 -32.91 4.39
C PRO A 33 -16.59 -31.42 4.37
N GLY A 34 -17.13 -30.62 5.30
CA GLY A 34 -16.81 -29.19 5.46
C GLY A 34 -15.95 -28.87 6.69
N GLN A 35 -15.32 -29.85 7.33
CA GLN A 35 -14.44 -29.64 8.48
C GLN A 35 -13.20 -28.82 8.05
N GLY A 36 -12.91 -27.75 8.78
CA GLY A 36 -11.78 -26.86 8.51
C GLY A 36 -12.06 -25.76 7.46
N LEU A 37 -13.26 -25.70 6.88
CA LEU A 37 -13.65 -24.56 6.03
C LEU A 37 -13.95 -23.33 6.89
N ALA A 38 -13.72 -22.13 6.35
CA ALA A 38 -14.13 -20.89 6.99
C ALA A 38 -15.65 -20.90 7.17
N LEU A 39 -16.13 -20.59 8.38
CA LEU A 39 -17.57 -20.62 8.69
C LEU A 39 -18.37 -19.63 7.82
N LEU A 40 -17.68 -18.59 7.34
CA LEU A 40 -18.19 -17.53 6.49
C LEU A 40 -17.75 -17.65 5.02
N ASP A 41 -17.38 -18.85 4.53
CA ASP A 41 -16.89 -19.05 3.16
C ASP A 41 -17.86 -18.55 2.06
N SER A 42 -19.17 -18.57 2.33
CA SER A 42 -20.19 -18.04 1.43
C SER A 42 -20.37 -16.52 1.51
N ASN A 43 -19.78 -15.86 2.51
CA ASN A 43 -19.95 -14.43 2.74
C ASN A 43 -19.07 -13.62 1.77
N ARG A 44 -19.70 -12.70 1.03
CA ARG A 44 -19.01 -11.80 0.08
C ARG A 44 -17.97 -10.92 0.77
N HIS A 45 -18.28 -10.41 1.97
CA HIS A 45 -17.38 -9.50 2.69
C HIS A 45 -16.08 -10.19 3.12
N LEU A 46 -16.13 -11.49 3.48
CA LEU A 46 -14.93 -12.28 3.81
C LEU A 46 -14.00 -12.45 2.59
N LYS A 47 -14.56 -12.66 1.39
CA LYS A 47 -13.75 -12.76 0.16
C LYS A 47 -13.07 -11.44 -0.18
N TRP A 48 -13.77 -10.31 -0.01
CA TRP A 48 -13.19 -8.98 -0.18
C TRP A 48 -12.10 -8.69 0.85
N PHE A 49 -12.29 -9.12 2.10
CA PHE A 49 -11.25 -9.07 3.14
C PHE A 49 -9.97 -9.78 2.69
N ILE A 50 -10.06 -11.04 2.26
CA ILE A 50 -8.88 -11.82 1.84
C ILE A 50 -8.15 -11.13 0.67
N VAL A 51 -8.88 -10.63 -0.32
CA VAL A 51 -8.30 -9.94 -1.48
C VAL A 51 -7.59 -8.66 -1.03
N SER A 52 -8.26 -7.82 -0.24
CA SER A 52 -7.71 -6.54 0.23
C SER A 52 -6.49 -6.75 1.14
N ASP A 53 -6.54 -7.74 2.02
CA ASP A 53 -5.44 -8.10 2.92
C ASP A 53 -4.23 -8.64 2.14
N THR A 54 -4.47 -9.49 1.14
CA THR A 54 -3.41 -10.01 0.26
C THR A 54 -2.75 -8.91 -0.55
N ILE A 55 -3.52 -7.96 -1.10
CA ILE A 55 -2.98 -6.80 -1.82
C ILE A 55 -2.11 -5.97 -0.87
N ALA A 56 -2.61 -5.68 0.34
CA ALA A 56 -1.87 -4.93 1.35
C ALA A 56 -0.53 -5.61 1.68
N MET A 57 -0.57 -6.91 1.96
CA MET A 57 0.61 -7.70 2.30
C MET A 57 1.62 -7.71 1.14
N THR A 58 1.18 -8.00 -0.08
CA THR A 58 2.06 -8.14 -1.25
C THR A 58 2.70 -6.81 -1.64
N CYS A 59 1.93 -5.72 -1.64
CA CYS A 59 2.45 -4.37 -1.88
C CYS A 59 3.47 -3.97 -0.81
N SER A 60 3.25 -4.35 0.45
CA SER A 60 4.16 -4.01 1.53
C SER A 60 5.46 -4.80 1.50
N ILE A 61 5.40 -6.11 1.23
CA ILE A 61 6.59 -6.96 1.08
C ILE A 61 7.43 -6.49 -0.11
N THR A 62 6.78 -6.20 -1.25
CA THR A 62 7.49 -5.68 -2.43
C THR A 62 8.14 -4.32 -2.16
N ALA A 63 7.47 -3.42 -1.44
CA ALA A 63 8.08 -2.16 -1.01
C ALA A 63 9.31 -2.39 -0.11
N ALA A 64 9.22 -3.27 0.88
CA ALA A 64 10.33 -3.60 1.76
C ALA A 64 11.53 -4.20 0.97
N CYS A 65 11.28 -5.09 0.02
CA CYS A 65 12.30 -5.64 -0.87
C CYS A 65 12.97 -4.56 -1.73
N LEU A 66 12.19 -3.62 -2.29
CA LEU A 66 12.74 -2.52 -3.09
C LEU A 66 13.60 -1.57 -2.25
N LEU A 67 13.21 -1.30 -1.00
CA LEU A 67 14.02 -0.48 -0.07
C LEU A 67 15.30 -1.20 0.33
N PHE A 68 15.22 -2.50 0.61
CA PHE A 68 16.38 -3.32 0.94
C PHE A 68 17.37 -3.34 -0.22
N TRP A 69 16.87 -3.61 -1.43
CA TRP A 69 17.69 -3.63 -2.64
C TRP A 69 18.26 -2.25 -2.97
N GLY A 70 17.47 -1.19 -2.78
CA GLY A 70 17.92 0.19 -2.92
C GLY A 70 19.01 0.58 -1.91
N ALA A 71 19.00 0.00 -0.71
CA ALA A 71 20.08 0.21 0.27
C ALA A 71 21.39 -0.49 -0.13
N VAL A 72 21.32 -1.56 -0.93
CA VAL A 72 22.48 -2.35 -1.38
C VAL A 72 23.05 -1.83 -2.71
N ILE A 73 22.20 -1.33 -3.63
CA ILE A 73 22.61 -0.79 -4.94
C ILE A 73 23.12 0.66 -4.83
N SER A 74 24.10 1.01 -5.66
CA SER A 74 24.76 2.33 -5.72
C SER A 74 23.79 3.52 -5.93
N ARG A 75 24.25 4.71 -5.50
CA ARG A 75 23.46 5.95 -5.34
C ARG A 75 22.67 6.43 -6.57
N GLU A 76 23.08 6.08 -7.79
CA GLU A 76 22.52 6.63 -9.03
C GLU A 76 21.05 6.26 -9.28
N SER A 77 20.57 5.10 -8.80
CA SER A 77 19.17 4.66 -8.98
C SER A 77 18.34 4.63 -7.70
N TYR A 78 18.90 5.06 -6.56
CA TYR A 78 18.24 5.00 -5.25
C TYR A 78 16.88 5.72 -5.21
N VAL A 79 16.79 6.87 -5.90
CA VAL A 79 15.58 7.71 -5.92
C VAL A 79 14.39 6.98 -6.55
N TYR A 80 14.62 6.22 -7.63
CA TYR A 80 13.56 5.48 -8.32
C TYR A 80 12.99 4.36 -7.44
N TYR A 81 13.85 3.56 -6.81
CA TYR A 81 13.44 2.51 -5.87
C TYR A 81 12.70 3.09 -4.67
N PHE A 82 13.17 4.21 -4.13
CA PHE A 82 12.56 4.88 -2.99
C PHE A 82 11.16 5.42 -3.32
N ILE A 83 10.98 6.08 -4.48
CA ILE A 83 9.66 6.57 -4.92
C ILE A 83 8.70 5.39 -5.12
N THR A 84 9.15 4.35 -5.83
CA THR A 84 8.32 3.16 -6.10
C THR A 84 7.89 2.47 -4.80
N ALA A 85 8.82 2.30 -3.85
CA ALA A 85 8.51 1.74 -2.54
C ALA A 85 7.55 2.62 -1.74
N THR A 86 7.66 3.95 -1.84
CA THR A 86 6.75 4.89 -1.17
C THR A 86 5.32 4.74 -1.69
N VAL A 87 5.15 4.66 -3.02
CA VAL A 87 3.83 4.45 -3.65
C VAL A 87 3.25 3.10 -3.27
N LEU A 88 4.05 2.02 -3.30
CA LEU A 88 3.59 0.68 -2.90
C LEU A 88 3.19 0.61 -1.43
N THR A 89 3.99 1.20 -0.53
CA THR A 89 3.68 1.26 0.90
C THR A 89 2.40 2.07 1.15
N TYR A 90 2.18 3.12 0.37
CA TYR A 90 0.95 3.89 0.44
C TYR A 90 -0.29 3.09 -0.01
N ILE A 91 -0.19 2.36 -1.11
CA ILE A 91 -1.26 1.44 -1.56
C ILE A 91 -1.56 0.41 -0.46
N ALA A 92 -0.52 -0.16 0.15
CA ALA A 92 -0.67 -1.11 1.24
C ALA A 92 -1.38 -0.48 2.45
N LEU A 93 -1.00 0.75 2.83
CA LEU A 93 -1.61 1.49 3.92
C LEU A 93 -3.09 1.81 3.69
N GLN A 94 -3.50 1.97 2.42
CA GLN A 94 -4.90 2.19 2.06
C GLN A 94 -5.70 0.89 1.99
N SER A 95 -5.06 -0.23 1.67
CA SER A 95 -5.71 -1.53 1.55
C SER A 95 -5.95 -2.20 2.91
N THR A 96 -5.12 -1.94 3.92
CA THR A 96 -5.31 -2.45 5.30
C THR A 96 -6.61 -2.02 6.00
N PRO A 97 -7.01 -0.73 6.01
CA PRO A 97 -8.29 -0.33 6.60
C PRO A 97 -9.48 -0.92 5.83
N ILE A 98 -9.40 -1.03 4.50
CA ILE A 98 -10.46 -1.65 3.68
C ILE A 98 -10.63 -3.12 4.07
N ALA A 99 -9.52 -3.84 4.27
CA ALA A 99 -9.54 -5.21 4.77
C ALA A 99 -10.20 -5.27 6.17
N LEU A 100 -9.79 -4.40 7.09
CA LEU A 100 -10.37 -4.36 8.44
C LEU A 100 -11.88 -4.06 8.42
N MET A 101 -12.35 -3.15 7.57
CA MET A 101 -13.77 -2.80 7.47
C MET A 101 -14.61 -3.94 6.87
N THR A 102 -14.12 -4.56 5.79
CA THR A 102 -14.78 -5.73 5.19
C THR A 102 -14.78 -6.94 6.13
N ALA A 103 -13.76 -7.10 6.97
CA ALA A 103 -13.75 -8.08 8.06
C ALA A 103 -14.85 -7.81 9.10
N ILE A 104 -15.01 -6.56 9.54
CA ILE A 104 -16.05 -6.18 10.52
C ILE A 104 -17.46 -6.41 9.93
N GLU A 105 -17.69 -5.99 8.69
CA GLU A 105 -18.96 -6.25 7.98
C GLU A 105 -19.26 -7.74 7.81
N ALA A 106 -18.21 -8.56 7.66
CA ALA A 106 -18.38 -10.01 7.57
C ALA A 106 -18.91 -10.61 8.88
N VAL A 107 -18.48 -10.11 10.04
CA VAL A 107 -18.88 -10.65 11.37
C VAL A 107 -20.20 -10.06 11.85
N LEU A 108 -20.44 -8.76 11.67
CA LEU A 108 -21.66 -8.08 12.13
C LEU A 108 -22.47 -7.57 10.92
N PRO A 109 -23.24 -8.43 10.26
CA PRO A 109 -24.09 -8.00 9.15
C PRO A 109 -25.26 -7.15 9.67
N ASN A 110 -25.56 -6.04 8.96
CA ASN A 110 -26.74 -5.16 9.12
C ASN A 110 -26.76 -4.16 10.28
N GLU A 111 -25.62 -3.83 10.88
CA GLU A 111 -25.56 -2.73 11.86
C GLU A 111 -25.32 -1.38 11.18
N HIS A 112 -26.25 -0.43 11.36
CA HIS A 112 -26.17 0.90 10.75
C HIS A 112 -24.91 1.68 11.18
N TYR A 113 -24.41 1.37 12.38
CA TYR A 113 -23.15 1.91 12.92
C TYR A 113 -21.95 1.63 12.01
N ILE A 114 -21.86 0.45 11.38
CA ILE A 114 -20.72 0.07 10.55
C ILE A 114 -20.63 0.94 9.29
N ILE A 115 -21.78 1.29 8.71
CA ILE A 115 -21.88 2.16 7.54
C ILE A 115 -21.35 3.57 7.86
N VAL A 116 -21.75 4.13 9.02
CA VAL A 116 -21.28 5.46 9.45
C VAL A 116 -19.77 5.46 9.67
N VAL A 117 -19.23 4.41 10.31
CA VAL A 117 -17.78 4.29 10.52
C VAL A 117 -17.05 4.12 9.17
N ALA A 118 -17.62 3.39 8.21
CA ALA A 118 -17.06 3.24 6.87
C ALA A 118 -16.96 4.55 6.09
N GLU A 119 -17.99 5.40 6.15
CA GLU A 119 -17.95 6.71 5.50
C GLU A 119 -16.91 7.64 6.14
N VAL A 120 -16.84 7.69 7.48
CA VAL A 120 -15.88 8.55 8.20
C VAL A 120 -14.44 8.14 7.86
N ILE A 121 -14.16 6.84 7.91
CA ILE A 121 -12.84 6.29 7.60
C ILE A 121 -12.51 6.51 6.11
N GLY A 122 -13.45 6.23 5.20
CA GLY A 122 -13.28 6.46 3.77
C GLY A 122 -13.03 7.93 3.41
N GLY A 123 -13.70 8.85 4.11
CA GLY A 123 -13.50 10.30 3.97
C GLY A 123 -12.09 10.73 4.38
N ALA A 124 -11.61 10.28 5.54
CA ALA A 124 -10.25 10.56 6.00
C ALA A 124 -9.19 10.04 5.01
N PHE A 125 -9.39 8.82 4.48
CA PHE A 125 -8.49 8.25 3.49
C PHE A 125 -8.54 8.98 2.13
N SER A 126 -9.71 9.46 1.71
CA SER A 126 -9.86 10.27 0.49
C SER A 126 -9.16 11.63 0.61
N ILE A 127 -9.18 12.25 1.79
CA ILE A 127 -8.40 13.47 2.03
C ILE A 127 -6.90 13.16 1.96
N SER A 128 -6.46 12.04 2.56
CA SER A 128 -5.06 11.62 2.49
C SER A 128 -4.59 11.34 1.06
N THR A 129 -5.42 10.70 0.20
CA THR A 129 -5.08 10.45 -1.20
C THR A 129 -5.00 11.74 -2.00
N PHE A 130 -5.90 12.68 -1.76
CA PHE A 130 -5.85 13.99 -2.40
C PHE A 130 -4.58 14.77 -2.03
N LEU A 131 -4.20 14.78 -0.76
CA LEU A 131 -2.96 15.43 -0.29
C LEU A 131 -1.72 14.77 -0.89
N LEU A 132 -1.67 13.44 -0.94
CA LEU A 132 -0.54 12.72 -1.53
C LEU A 132 -0.46 12.97 -3.04
N LEU A 133 -1.58 13.00 -3.75
CA LEU A 133 -1.61 13.30 -5.18
C LEU A 133 -1.03 14.70 -5.46
N ILE A 134 -1.39 15.69 -4.64
CA ILE A 134 -0.81 17.04 -4.73
C ILE A 134 0.72 16.98 -4.54
N GLN A 135 1.21 16.26 -3.53
CA GLN A 135 2.65 16.10 -3.29
C GLN A 135 3.36 15.40 -4.47
N LEU A 136 2.72 14.38 -5.05
CA LEU A 136 3.27 13.62 -6.18
C LEU A 136 3.31 14.47 -7.46
N LEU A 137 2.29 15.31 -7.70
CA LEU A 137 2.27 16.31 -8.76
C LEU A 137 3.39 17.35 -8.60
N GLN A 138 3.62 17.83 -7.38
CA GLN A 138 4.72 18.76 -7.10
C GLN A 138 6.08 18.10 -7.40
N MET A 139 6.28 16.85 -6.99
CA MET A 139 7.52 16.12 -7.24
C MET A 139 7.77 15.88 -8.74
N PHE A 140 6.70 15.57 -9.51
CA PHE A 140 6.79 15.41 -10.96
C PHE A 140 7.12 16.73 -11.67
N SER A 141 6.50 17.84 -11.27
CA SER A 141 6.79 19.16 -11.82
C SER A 141 8.26 19.58 -11.59
N ILE A 142 8.82 19.26 -10.41
CA ILE A 142 10.24 19.49 -10.09
C ILE A 142 11.15 18.61 -10.95
N LEU A 143 10.77 17.34 -11.17
CA LEU A 143 11.54 16.40 -11.98
C LEU A 143 11.60 16.85 -13.45
N GLU A 144 10.49 17.33 -14.02
CA GLU A 144 10.47 17.91 -15.36
C GLU A 144 11.33 19.17 -15.43
N ALA A 145 11.19 20.10 -14.47
CA ALA A 145 12.01 21.31 -14.41
C ALA A 145 13.51 20.99 -14.31
N ALA A 146 13.89 19.98 -13.52
CA ALA A 146 15.27 19.50 -13.40
C ALA A 146 15.77 18.89 -14.71
N ARG A 147 14.97 18.06 -15.40
CA ARG A 147 15.32 17.52 -16.73
C ARG A 147 15.51 18.63 -17.76
N PHE A 148 14.65 19.66 -17.75
CA PHE A 148 14.81 20.84 -18.61
C PHE A 148 16.12 21.57 -18.34
N TRP A 149 16.46 21.79 -17.07
CA TRP A 149 17.71 22.43 -16.69
C TRP A 149 18.94 21.61 -17.07
N VAL A 150 18.90 20.29 -16.89
CA VAL A 150 19.98 19.39 -17.29
C VAL A 150 20.19 19.41 -18.80
N SER A 151 19.12 19.30 -19.60
CA SER A 151 19.21 19.41 -21.06
C SER A 151 19.74 20.78 -21.50
N TYR A 152 19.28 21.86 -20.87
CA TYR A 152 19.76 23.21 -21.14
C TYR A 152 21.26 23.35 -20.84
N MET A 153 21.72 22.85 -19.69
CA MET A 153 23.12 22.88 -19.30
C MET A 153 24.01 22.04 -20.24
N ILE A 154 23.56 20.86 -20.66
CA ILE A 154 24.28 20.02 -21.63
C ILE A 154 24.40 20.73 -22.98
N CYS A 155 23.31 21.34 -23.49
CA CYS A 155 23.35 22.14 -24.71
C CYS A 155 24.30 23.33 -24.60
N LYS A 156 24.28 24.05 -23.48
CA LYS A 156 25.16 25.19 -23.21
C LYS A 156 26.63 24.76 -23.12
N LEU A 157 26.90 23.60 -22.51
CA LEU A 157 28.25 23.05 -22.42
C LEU A 157 28.77 22.63 -23.80
N LYS A 158 27.94 21.94 -24.59
CA LYS A 158 28.28 21.51 -25.96
C LYS A 158 28.59 22.71 -26.86
N SER A 159 27.79 23.78 -26.77
CA SER A 159 28.03 25.04 -27.49
C SER A 159 29.36 25.72 -27.12
N LYS A 160 29.89 25.50 -25.91
CA LYS A 160 31.14 26.11 -25.46
C LYS A 160 32.38 25.28 -25.84
N ILE A 161 32.20 23.99 -26.13
CA ILE A 161 33.29 23.08 -26.54
C ILE A 161 33.52 23.11 -28.06
N THR A 162 32.51 23.47 -28.87
CA THR A 162 32.63 23.55 -30.34
C THR A 162 33.12 24.92 -30.86
N LYS A 163 33.45 25.87 -29.98
CA LYS A 163 34.09 27.15 -30.32
C LYS A 163 35.52 27.16 -29.79
#